data_AF-A0A1H7G8Z3-F1
#
_entry.id   AF-A0A1H7G8Z3-F1
#
_cell.length_a   1.000
_cell.length_b   1.000
_cell.length_c   1.000
_cell.angle_alpha   90.00
_cell.angle_beta   90.00
_cell.angle_gamma   90.00
#
_symmetry.space_group_name_H-M   'P 1'
#
loop_
_entity.id
_entity.type
_entity.pdbx_description
1 polymer ?
#
loop_
_entity_poly.entity_id
_entity_poly.type
_entity_poly.pdbx_seq_one_letter_code
_entity_poly.pdbx_strand_id
1 'polypeptide(L)'
;MEAFLAVIGFSNGLVISGVLGGVLGSFANAVRHTINLEGPPRHESELTWASKDLQEKRGAWLFLRCFLGGVIGLVLGLYFVGALHETLGTFAKVVALSIIVGYSAPVLLETQERLMKARLASLSASADTKPEAAD
;
A
#
# COMPACT_ATOMS: atom_id res chain seq x y z
N MET A 1 14.44 -24.08 28.94
CA MET A 1 14.69 -22.62 28.88
C MET A 1 14.93 -22.18 27.44
N GLU A 2 15.80 -22.88 26.70
CA GLU A 2 16.05 -22.67 25.26
C GLU A 2 14.80 -22.60 24.36
N ALA A 3 13.84 -23.51 24.53
CA ALA A 3 12.61 -23.53 23.72
C ALA A 3 11.72 -22.29 23.93
N PHE A 4 11.74 -21.69 25.12
CA PHE A 4 10.97 -20.49 25.44
C PHE A 4 11.59 -19.24 24.81
N LEU A 5 12.92 -19.14 24.82
CA LEU A 5 13.66 -18.09 24.12
C LEU A 5 13.48 -18.17 22.59
N ALA A 6 13.44 -19.38 22.03
CA ALA A 6 13.16 -19.60 20.62
C ALA A 6 11.75 -19.12 20.21
N VAL A 7 10.73 -19.35 21.03
CA VAL A 7 9.35 -18.90 20.78
C VAL A 7 9.23 -17.37 20.87
N ILE A 8 9.88 -16.74 21.86
CA ILE A 8 9.89 -15.28 21.99
C ILE A 8 10.63 -14.63 20.81
N GLY A 9 11.78 -15.19 20.41
CA GLY A 9 12.54 -14.73 19.24
C GLY A 9 11.73 -14.82 17.94
N PHE A 10 11.05 -15.96 17.72
CA PHE A 10 10.17 -16.16 16.57
C PHE A 10 8.99 -15.17 16.57
N SER A 11 8.36 -14.95 17.73
CA SER A 11 7.26 -14.00 17.88
C SER A 11 7.67 -12.56 17.59
N ASN A 12 8.81 -12.10 18.14
CA ASN A 12 9.34 -10.77 17.88
C ASN A 12 9.70 -10.57 16.40
N GLY A 13 10.30 -11.60 15.76
CA GLY A 13 10.56 -11.58 14.33
C GLY A 13 9.28 -11.47 13.49
N LEU A 14 8.20 -12.13 13.92
CA LEU A 14 6.89 -12.08 13.26
C LEU A 14 6.25 -10.68 13.37
N VAL A 15 6.35 -10.05 14.54
CA VAL A 15 5.82 -8.69 14.76
C VAL A 15 6.58 -7.67 13.90
N ILE A 16 7.91 -7.72 13.92
CA ILE A 16 8.75 -6.79 13.12
C ILE A 16 8.47 -6.97 11.63
N SER A 17 8.45 -8.21 11.15
CA SER A 17 8.18 -8.50 9.73
C SER A 17 6.74 -8.17 9.33
N GLY A 18 5.78 -8.29 10.26
CA GLY A 18 4.40 -7.84 10.08
C GLY A 18 4.30 -6.32 9.87
N VAL A 19 4.97 -5.54 10.72
CA VAL A 19 5.00 -4.06 10.59
C VAL A 19 5.69 -3.65 9.29
N LEU A 20 6.85 -4.22 8.99
CA LEU A 20 7.57 -3.93 7.74
C LEU A 20 6.75 -4.30 6.51
N GLY A 21 6.13 -5.48 6.51
CA GLY A 21 5.25 -5.91 5.43
C GLY A 21 4.06 -4.96 5.24
N GLY A 22 3.40 -4.56 6.33
CA GLY A 22 2.30 -3.60 6.30
C GLY A 22 2.70 -2.24 5.72
N VAL A 23 3.87 -1.72 6.10
CA VAL A 23 4.43 -0.47 5.55
C VAL A 23 4.72 -0.61 4.06
N LEU A 24 5.38 -1.71 3.64
CA LEU A 24 5.67 -1.98 2.24
C LEU A 24 4.40 -2.11 1.39
N GLY A 25 3.37 -2.77 1.92
CA GLY A 25 2.06 -2.90 1.28
C GLY A 25 1.35 -1.56 1.11
N SER A 26 1.25 -0.78 2.19
CA SER A 26 0.61 0.54 2.17
C SER A 26 1.33 1.51 1.22
N PHE A 27 2.66 1.47 1.25
CA PHE A 27 3.47 2.24 0.32
C PHE A 27 3.23 1.78 -1.12
N ALA A 28 3.19 0.48 -1.41
CA ALA A 28 2.86 -0.03 -2.75
C ALA A 28 1.49 0.45 -3.26
N ASN A 29 0.50 0.64 -2.38
CA ASN A 29 -0.79 1.23 -2.76
C ASN A 29 -0.64 2.71 -3.13
N ALA A 30 0.05 3.50 -2.29
CA ALA A 30 0.32 4.92 -2.57
C ALA A 30 1.11 5.11 -3.88
N VAL A 31 2.08 4.23 -4.12
CA VAL A 31 2.83 4.12 -5.38
C VAL A 31 1.89 3.88 -6.56
N ARG A 32 0.98 2.92 -6.49
CA ARG A 32 0.02 2.64 -7.57
C ARG A 32 -0.83 3.87 -7.92
N HIS A 33 -1.29 4.62 -6.91
CA HIS A 33 -2.09 5.82 -7.13
C HIS A 33 -1.30 6.99 -7.74
N THR A 34 0.02 6.99 -7.63
CA THR A 34 0.89 8.06 -8.16
C THR A 34 1.52 7.72 -9.52
N ILE A 35 1.56 6.45 -9.92
CA ILE A 35 2.04 6.06 -11.25
C ILE A 35 0.96 6.36 -12.31
N ASN A 36 1.27 7.26 -13.24
CA ASN A 36 0.52 7.37 -14.49
C ASN A 36 0.97 6.23 -15.43
N LEU A 37 0.06 5.29 -15.73
CA LEU A 37 0.35 4.06 -16.48
C LEU A 37 0.45 4.26 -17.99
N GLU A 38 -0.02 5.40 -18.51
CA GLU A 38 -0.16 5.68 -19.96
C GLU A 38 1.14 6.17 -20.63
N GLY A 39 2.12 6.64 -19.86
CA GLY A 39 3.44 6.98 -20.41
C GLY A 39 4.35 7.75 -19.44
N PRO A 40 5.66 7.78 -19.69
CA PRO A 40 6.57 8.66 -18.95
C PRO A 40 6.16 10.12 -19.15
N PRO A 41 6.33 11.01 -18.15
CA PRO A 41 6.03 12.43 -18.31
C PRO A 41 6.81 12.99 -19.50
N ARG A 42 6.06 13.34 -20.55
CA ARG A 42 6.56 13.92 -21.80
C ARG A 42 6.03 15.33 -21.89
N HIS A 43 6.88 16.31 -21.63
CA HIS A 43 6.94 17.58 -22.38
C HIS A 43 8.32 18.20 -22.17
N GLU A 44 9.12 18.16 -23.23
CA GLU A 44 9.91 19.24 -23.81
C GLU A 44 10.28 18.71 -25.20
N SER A 45 9.68 19.29 -26.23
CA SER A 45 9.96 18.96 -27.63
C SER A 45 11.45 19.19 -27.89
N GLU A 46 12.13 18.18 -28.40
CA GLU A 46 13.45 18.31 -29.04
C GLU A 46 14.59 18.77 -28.13
N LEU A 47 15.21 17.84 -27.38
CA LEU A 47 16.63 17.92 -27.00
C LEU A 47 17.09 16.53 -26.56
N THR A 48 18.24 16.08 -27.09
CA THR A 48 18.86 14.77 -26.79
C THR A 48 19.28 14.62 -25.33
N TRP A 49 19.32 15.72 -24.57
CA TRP A 49 19.60 15.78 -23.14
C TRP A 49 18.44 16.48 -22.41
N ALA A 50 17.75 15.73 -21.55
CA ALA A 50 16.63 16.24 -20.76
C ALA A 50 17.11 17.18 -19.64
N SER A 51 16.30 18.18 -19.29
CA SER A 51 16.52 19.01 -18.10
C SER A 51 16.60 18.14 -16.82
N LYS A 52 17.37 18.58 -15.82
CA LYS A 52 17.59 17.82 -14.57
C LYS A 52 16.27 17.42 -13.89
N ASP A 53 15.26 18.28 -13.97
CA ASP A 53 13.92 18.07 -13.41
C ASP A 53 13.14 16.94 -14.12
N LEU A 54 13.21 16.87 -15.46
CA LEU A 54 12.60 15.77 -16.22
C LEU A 54 13.32 14.44 -15.99
N GLN A 55 14.64 14.47 -15.82
CA GLN A 55 15.43 13.27 -15.54
C GLN A 55 15.09 12.68 -14.17
N GLU A 56 14.92 13.53 -13.15
CA GLU A 56 14.50 13.12 -11.82
C GLU A 56 13.08 12.53 -11.82
N LYS A 57 12.14 13.15 -12.54
CA LYS A 57 10.78 12.61 -12.71
C LYS A 57 10.74 11.26 -13.43
N ARG A 58 11.58 11.05 -14.45
CA ARG A 58 11.72 9.76 -15.14
C ARG A 58 12.39 8.71 -14.26
N GLY A 59 13.41 9.10 -13.49
CA GLY A 59 14.08 8.25 -12.52
C GLY A 59 13.12 7.78 -11.41
N ALA A 60 12.34 8.71 -10.86
CA ALA A 60 11.28 8.41 -9.91
C ALA A 60 10.24 7.47 -10.53
N TRP A 61 9.76 7.72 -11.75
CA TRP A 61 8.81 6.85 -12.43
C TRP A 61 9.34 5.41 -12.62
N LEU A 62 10.60 5.26 -13.04
CA LEU A 62 11.23 3.94 -13.22
C LEU A 62 11.42 3.23 -11.88
N PHE A 63 11.95 3.94 -10.87
CA PHE A 63 12.14 3.41 -9.52
C PHE A 63 10.82 2.92 -8.93
N LEU A 64 9.77 3.70 -9.09
CA LEU A 64 8.44 3.43 -8.58
C LEU A 64 7.83 2.16 -9.21
N ARG A 65 8.07 1.94 -10.51
CA ARG A 65 7.66 0.72 -11.23
C ARG A 65 8.48 -0.50 -10.82
N CYS A 66 9.81 -0.35 -10.67
CA CYS A 66 10.68 -1.40 -10.18
C CYS A 66 10.36 -1.78 -8.74
N PHE A 67 10.04 -0.80 -7.89
CA PHE A 67 9.64 -1.01 -6.51
C PHE A 67 8.34 -1.80 -6.43
N LEU A 68 7.31 -1.40 -7.21
CA LEU A 68 6.04 -2.12 -7.26
C LEU A 68 6.22 -3.57 -7.75
N GLY A 69 7.02 -3.77 -8.80
CA GLY A 69 7.39 -5.11 -9.28
C GLY A 69 8.16 -5.92 -8.23
N GLY A 70 9.05 -5.27 -7.47
CA GLY A 70 9.81 -5.87 -6.37
C GLY A 70 8.92 -6.33 -5.21
N VAL A 71 7.92 -5.53 -4.81
CA VAL A 71 6.95 -5.92 -3.78
C VAL A 71 6.12 -7.13 -4.22
N ILE A 72 5.64 -7.13 -5.47
CA ILE A 72 4.88 -8.27 -6.02
C ILE A 72 5.77 -9.53 -6.10
N GLY A 73 7.00 -9.38 -6.60
CA GLY A 73 7.98 -10.46 -6.67
C GLY A 73 8.34 -11.01 -5.28
N LEU A 74 8.44 -10.15 -4.27
CA LEU A 74 8.68 -10.53 -2.88
C LEU A 74 7.52 -11.36 -2.33
N VAL A 75 6.27 -10.91 -2.50
CA VAL A 75 5.07 -11.66 -2.07
C VAL A 75 5.01 -13.04 -2.73
N LEU A 76 5.25 -13.11 -4.05
CA LEU A 76 5.30 -14.38 -4.78
C LEU A 76 6.45 -15.27 -4.31
N GLY A 77 7.64 -14.70 -4.09
CA GLY A 77 8.79 -15.43 -3.56
C GLY A 77 8.49 -16.02 -2.18
N LEU A 78 7.88 -15.26 -1.28
CA LEU A 78 7.49 -15.75 0.04
C LEU A 78 6.40 -16.82 -0.03
N TYR A 79 5.49 -16.73 -0.99
CA TYR A 79 4.50 -17.80 -1.23
C TYR A 79 5.19 -19.13 -1.58
N PHE A 80 6.15 -19.11 -2.50
CA PHE A 80 6.90 -20.32 -2.87
C PHE A 80 7.79 -20.84 -1.75
N VAL A 81 8.50 -19.95 -1.03
CA VAL A 81 9.30 -20.35 0.15
C VAL A 81 8.41 -21.01 1.19
N GLY A 82 7.21 -20.47 1.42
CA GLY A 82 6.25 -21.05 2.35
C GLY A 82 5.55 -22.31 1.87
N ALA A 83 5.65 -22.64 0.59
CA ALA A 83 5.19 -23.91 0.02
C ALA A 83 6.29 -24.99 0.02
N LEU A 84 7.57 -24.59 -0.06
CA LEU A 84 8.71 -25.51 -0.12
C LEU A 84 9.28 -25.89 1.24
N HIS A 85 9.19 -25.02 2.25
CA HIS A 85 9.74 -25.29 3.59
C HIS A 85 8.62 -25.30 4.65
N GLU A 86 8.31 -26.48 5.23
CA GLU A 86 7.26 -26.62 6.24
C GLU A 86 7.56 -25.86 7.54
N THR A 87 8.82 -25.85 7.99
CA THR A 87 9.22 -25.21 9.26
C THR A 87 9.18 -23.69 9.22
N LEU A 88 9.46 -23.07 8.07
CA LEU A 88 9.41 -21.62 7.87
C LEU A 88 8.13 -21.16 7.15
N GLY A 89 7.25 -22.10 6.80
CA GLY A 89 6.10 -21.83 5.95
C GLY A 89 5.08 -20.90 6.59
N THR A 90 4.86 -21.01 7.90
CA THR A 90 3.97 -20.12 8.65
C THR A 90 4.51 -18.69 8.65
N PHE A 91 5.83 -18.51 8.85
CA PHE A 91 6.46 -17.19 8.86
C PHE A 91 6.31 -16.50 7.50
N ALA A 92 6.64 -17.20 6.41
CA ALA A 92 6.56 -16.64 5.06
C ALA A 92 5.12 -16.26 4.68
N LYS A 93 4.13 -17.08 5.04
CA LYS A 93 2.71 -16.79 4.81
C LYS A 93 2.23 -15.56 5.60
N VAL A 94 2.62 -15.43 6.87
CA VAL A 94 2.24 -14.27 7.70
C VAL A 94 2.82 -12.98 7.14
N VAL A 95 4.07 -12.99 6.68
CA VAL A 95 4.71 -11.81 6.07
C VAL A 95 4.08 -11.48 4.71
N ALA A 96 3.77 -12.48 3.89
CA ALA A 96 3.04 -12.24 2.64
C ALA A 96 1.65 -11.62 2.91
N LEU A 97 0.94 -12.14 3.92
CA LEU A 97 -0.38 -11.64 4.30
C LEU A 97 -0.31 -10.20 4.85
N SER A 98 0.71 -9.85 5.63
CA SER A 98 0.86 -8.50 6.18
C SER A 98 1.08 -7.46 5.07
N ILE A 99 1.83 -7.81 4.02
CA ILE A 99 1.99 -6.97 2.82
C ILE A 99 0.65 -6.77 2.10
N ILE A 100 -0.11 -7.85 1.89
CA ILE A 100 -1.41 -7.79 1.20
C ILE A 100 -2.42 -6.96 2.00
N VAL A 101 -2.47 -7.15 3.33
CA VAL A 101 -3.35 -6.39 4.22
C VAL A 101 -2.94 -4.92 4.23
N GLY A 102 -1.63 -4.63 4.33
CA GLY A 102 -1.11 -3.26 4.27
C GLY A 102 -1.46 -2.54 2.96
N TYR A 103 -1.45 -3.26 1.84
CA TYR A 103 -1.87 -2.72 0.54
C TYR A 103 -3.38 -2.44 0.47
N SER A 104 -4.21 -3.29 1.09
CA SER A 104 -5.67 -3.19 0.99
C SER A 104 -6.29 -2.18 1.97
N ALA A 105 -5.64 -1.94 3.11
CA ALA A 105 -6.10 -1.01 4.15
C ALA A 105 -6.42 0.42 3.65
N PRO A 106 -5.55 1.13 2.92
CA PRO A 106 -5.84 2.47 2.41
C PRO A 106 -7.07 2.51 1.48
N VAL A 107 -7.24 1.50 0.62
CA VAL A 107 -8.40 1.40 -0.29
C VAL A 107 -9.71 1.26 0.48
N LEU A 108 -9.70 0.50 1.58
CA LEU A 108 -10.85 0.35 2.45
C LEU A 108 -11.23 1.68 3.12
N LEU A 109 -10.24 2.41 3.63
CA LEU A 109 -10.42 3.72 4.27
C LEU A 109 -11.01 4.74 3.29
N GLU A 110 -10.46 4.85 2.08
CA GLU A 110 -10.99 5.75 1.04
C GLU A 110 -12.46 5.46 0.71
N THR A 111 -12.82 4.18 0.67
CA THR A 111 -14.21 3.75 0.42
C THR A 111 -15.14 4.18 1.56
N GLN A 112 -14.69 4.03 2.81
CA GLN A 112 -15.44 4.47 3.99
C GLN A 112 -15.60 5.99 4.04
N GLU A 113 -14.54 6.75 3.76
CA GLU A 113 -14.59 8.20 3.70
C GLU A 113 -15.60 8.70 2.66
N ARG A 114 -15.63 8.08 1.47
CA ARG A 114 -16.59 8.43 0.42
C ARG A 114 -18.03 8.21 0.88
N LEU A 115 -18.27 7.11 1.58
CA LEU A 115 -19.59 6.75 2.10
C LEU A 115 -20.02 7.71 3.21
N MET A 116 -19.12 8.07 4.13
CA MET A 116 -19.38 9.07 5.17
C MET A 116 -19.66 10.47 4.59
N LYS A 117 -18.88 10.92 3.59
CA LYS A 117 -19.12 12.21 2.92
C LYS A 117 -20.50 12.27 2.26
N ALA A 118 -20.93 11.18 1.60
CA ALA A 118 -22.27 11.10 1.02
C ALA A 118 -23.38 11.19 2.08
N ARG A 119 -23.18 10.54 3.24
CA ARG A 119 -24.13 10.62 4.37
C ARG A 119 -24.18 12.02 4.98
N LEU A 120 -23.02 12.65 5.19
CA LEU A 120 -22.94 14.02 5.71
C LEU A 120 -23.63 15.02 4.79
N ALA A 121 -23.42 14.91 3.47
CA ALA A 121 -24.10 15.76 2.49
C ALA A 121 -25.63 15.58 2.51
N SER A 122 -26.11 14.33 2.68
CA SER A 122 -27.56 14.08 2.82
C SER A 122 -28.14 14.64 4.12
N LEU A 123 -27.37 14.60 5.21
CA LEU A 123 -27.78 15.14 6.52
C LEU A 123 -27.80 16.66 6.52
N SER A 124 -26.79 17.31 5.96
CA SER A 124 -26.75 18.78 5.84
C SER A 124 -27.89 19.29 4.95
N ALA A 125 -28.19 18.60 3.84
CA ALA A 125 -29.32 18.95 2.98
C ALA A 125 -30.67 18.81 3.71
N SER A 126 -30.82 17.80 4.57
CA SER A 126 -32.04 17.64 5.38
C SER A 126 -32.17 18.66 6.52
N ALA A 127 -31.04 19.15 7.04
CA ALA A 127 -31.02 20.16 8.10
C ALA A 127 -31.46 21.53 7.60
N ASP A 128 -31.08 21.92 6.38
CA ASP A 128 -31.52 23.18 5.74
C ASP A 128 -33.03 23.18 5.40
N THR A 129 -33.65 22.00 5.27
CA THR A 129 -35.08 21.87 4.94
C THR A 129 -36.01 21.84 6.15
N LYS A 130 -35.51 21.96 7.39
CA LYS A 130 -36.39 22.08 8.56
C LYS A 130 -36.71 23.56 8.77
N PRO A 131 -37.88 24.07 8.30
CA PRO A 131 -38.29 25.40 8.70
C PRO A 131 -38.44 25.37 10.23
N GLU A 132 -37.95 26.43 10.83
CA GLU A 132 -38.38 26.93 12.13
C GLU A 132 -39.93 26.88 12.13
N ALA A 133 -40.48 25.79 12.66
CA ALA A 133 -41.85 25.75 13.08
C ALA A 133 -41.90 26.71 14.27
N ALA A 134 -42.23 27.96 13.94
CA ALA A 134 -42.89 28.88 14.85
C ALA A 134 -43.99 28.09 15.57
N ASP A 135 -43.87 28.02 16.90
CA ASP A 135 -44.90 28.28 17.90
C ASP A 135 -44.30 28.17 19.31
#